data_AF-A0A6G0V4H3-F1
#
_entry.id   AF-A0A6G0V4H3-F1
#
_cell.length_a   1.000
_cell.length_b   1.000
_cell.length_c   1.000
_cell.angle_alpha   90.00
_cell.angle_beta   90.00
_cell.angle_gamma   90.00
#
_symmetry.space_group_name_H-M   'P 1'
#
loop_
_entity.id
_entity.type
_entity.pdbx_description
1 polymer ?
#
loop_
_entity_poly.entity_id
_entity_poly.type
_entity_poly.pdbx_seq_one_letter_code
_entity_poly.pdbx_strand_id
1 'polypeptide(L)'
;MWPKMLRYFLIASFIYVFVSASDSSEEQEECKDFVHNLVVAESPKKNYPARITNLTGVLYTADVKPSCYNKRPNVYMPGYAKMIDGELHVERDFDLVKDGYLRMTVRGLDFDDPICLNGTSQFIALPDYFCRIELCNFIGIEMCHILQRKGIHTFEELEEKLHFNRTLVLPEPPSLLGISLLDLFSGEFNFVFALETEGQTILEVEVPTNDKYLQIGVA
;
A
#
# COMPACT_ATOMS: atom_id res chain seq x y z
N MET A 1 47.64 -27.32 -51.24
CA MET A 1 46.25 -27.72 -51.61
C MET A 1 45.46 -27.89 -50.33
N TRP A 2 45.13 -26.78 -49.68
CA TRP A 2 44.28 -26.75 -48.49
C TRP A 2 43.09 -25.81 -48.76
N PRO A 3 42.05 -26.29 -49.45
CA PRO A 3 40.76 -25.64 -49.29
C PRO A 3 39.61 -26.65 -49.34
N LYS A 4 38.74 -26.62 -48.32
CA LYS A 4 37.28 -26.84 -48.41
C LYS A 4 36.64 -27.09 -47.05
N MET A 5 37.38 -27.53 -46.02
CA MET A 5 36.78 -27.78 -44.70
C MET A 5 36.57 -26.54 -43.82
N LEU A 6 37.33 -25.45 -44.03
CA LEU A 6 37.22 -24.25 -43.17
C LEU A 6 36.05 -23.31 -43.53
N ARG A 7 35.41 -23.48 -44.70
CA ARG A 7 34.26 -22.65 -45.12
C ARG A 7 32.93 -23.10 -44.51
N TYR A 8 32.77 -24.38 -44.17
CA TYR A 8 31.54 -24.88 -43.56
C TYR A 8 31.48 -24.61 -42.05
N PHE A 9 32.62 -24.52 -41.37
CA PHE A 9 32.69 -24.22 -39.93
C PHE A 9 32.34 -22.75 -39.60
N LEU A 10 32.60 -21.81 -40.52
CA LEU A 10 32.27 -20.39 -40.34
C LEU A 10 30.81 -20.06 -40.69
N ILE A 11 30.16 -20.84 -41.57
CA ILE A 11 28.74 -20.63 -41.91
C ILE A 11 27.83 -21.28 -40.85
N ALA A 12 28.23 -22.42 -40.27
CA ALA A 12 27.48 -23.06 -39.18
C ALA A 12 27.55 -22.26 -37.85
N SER A 13 28.61 -21.49 -37.62
CA SER A 13 28.73 -20.63 -36.44
C SER A 13 27.99 -19.29 -36.58
N PHE A 14 27.79 -18.79 -37.80
CA PHE A 14 26.99 -17.57 -38.02
C PHE A 14 25.47 -17.82 -37.90
N ILE A 15 24.98 -19.02 -38.22
CA ILE A 15 23.54 -19.33 -38.09
C ILE A 15 23.16 -19.62 -36.63
N TYR A 16 24.08 -20.13 -35.79
CA TYR A 16 23.79 -20.37 -34.37
C TYR A 16 23.75 -19.07 -33.53
N VAL A 17 24.45 -18.01 -33.95
CA VAL A 17 24.47 -16.72 -33.25
C VAL A 17 23.26 -15.83 -33.64
N PHE A 18 22.65 -16.05 -34.81
CA PHE A 18 21.40 -15.36 -35.19
C PHE A 18 20.11 -16.05 -34.68
N VAL A 19 20.23 -17.20 -34.01
CA VAL A 19 19.11 -17.85 -33.29
C VAL A 19 19.18 -17.56 -31.78
N SER A 20 20.08 -16.68 -31.35
CA SER A 20 20.13 -16.13 -29.99
C SER A 20 19.85 -14.63 -30.00
N ALA A 21 18.67 -14.26 -30.47
CA ALA A 21 18.02 -12.98 -30.16
C ALA A 21 16.54 -13.09 -30.51
N SER A 22 15.87 -14.13 -30.00
CA SER A 22 14.48 -13.90 -29.60
C SER A 22 14.57 -12.95 -28.43
N ASP A 23 14.51 -11.65 -28.72
CA ASP A 23 13.99 -10.65 -27.80
C ASP A 23 12.60 -11.17 -27.40
N SER A 24 12.55 -12.01 -26.37
CA SER A 24 11.39 -12.03 -25.51
C SER A 24 11.48 -10.72 -24.74
N SER A 25 11.12 -9.63 -25.42
CA SER A 25 10.39 -8.60 -24.71
C SER A 25 9.20 -9.35 -24.11
N GLU A 26 9.31 -9.75 -22.84
CA GLU A 26 8.12 -9.85 -22.02
C GLU A 26 7.39 -8.55 -22.29
N GLU A 27 6.32 -8.60 -23.09
CA GLU A 27 5.32 -7.56 -23.07
C GLU A 27 4.94 -7.48 -21.59
N GLN A 28 5.49 -6.48 -20.90
CA GLN A 28 4.96 -6.05 -19.62
C GLN A 28 3.52 -5.69 -19.94
N GLU A 29 2.61 -6.64 -19.71
CA GLU A 29 1.20 -6.45 -20.00
C GLU A 29 0.76 -5.17 -19.30
N GLU A 30 0.22 -4.25 -20.10
CA GLU A 30 -0.01 -2.87 -19.69
C GLU A 30 -0.80 -2.78 -18.38
N CYS A 31 -0.34 -1.90 -17.49
CA CYS A 31 -1.00 -1.64 -16.22
C CYS A 31 -2.35 -0.95 -16.47
N LYS A 32 -3.46 -1.67 -16.26
CA LYS A 32 -4.81 -1.13 -16.47
C LYS A 32 -5.29 -0.40 -15.23
N ASP A 33 -5.63 0.87 -15.41
CA ASP A 33 -6.17 1.71 -14.35
C ASP A 33 -7.51 1.16 -13.82
N PHE A 34 -7.75 1.32 -12.52
CA PHE A 34 -8.88 0.76 -11.76
C PHE A 34 -9.00 -0.77 -11.76
N VAL A 35 -8.02 -1.48 -12.32
CA VAL A 35 -8.00 -2.95 -12.35
C VAL A 35 -6.77 -3.46 -11.64
N HIS A 36 -5.58 -3.13 -12.14
CA HIS A 36 -4.32 -3.67 -11.61
C HIS A 36 -3.72 -2.81 -10.50
N ASN A 37 -4.11 -1.53 -10.39
CA ASN A 37 -3.66 -0.60 -9.35
C ASN A 37 -4.70 -0.37 -8.24
N LEU A 38 -5.78 -1.18 -8.20
CA LEU A 38 -6.87 -1.08 -7.25
C LEU A 38 -6.56 -1.84 -5.94
N VAL A 39 -6.58 -1.13 -4.83
CA VAL A 39 -6.46 -1.68 -3.48
C VAL A 39 -7.83 -1.64 -2.79
N VAL A 40 -8.19 -2.74 -2.15
CA VAL A 40 -9.41 -2.83 -1.32
C VAL A 40 -9.01 -3.00 0.13
N ALA A 41 -9.73 -2.34 1.02
CA ALA A 41 -9.59 -2.40 2.45
C ALA A 41 -10.96 -2.61 3.10
N GLU A 42 -11.06 -3.48 4.08
CA GLU A 42 -12.32 -3.73 4.78
C GLU A 42 -12.09 -4.03 6.26
N SER A 43 -13.09 -3.74 7.08
CA SER A 43 -13.13 -4.26 8.44
C SER A 43 -13.40 -5.77 8.43
N PRO A 44 -12.73 -6.55 9.30
CA PRO A 44 -13.02 -7.97 9.43
C PRO A 44 -14.44 -8.18 9.97
N LYS A 45 -14.98 -9.40 9.85
CA LYS A 45 -16.32 -9.79 10.35
C LYS A 45 -16.49 -9.71 11.88
N LYS A 46 -15.51 -9.21 12.61
CA LYS A 46 -15.55 -9.03 14.05
C LYS A 46 -16.46 -7.84 14.38
N ASN A 47 -17.25 -7.97 15.43
CA ASN A 47 -18.15 -6.91 15.87
C ASN A 47 -17.38 -5.82 16.61
N TYR A 48 -16.92 -4.83 15.86
CA TYR A 48 -16.43 -3.56 16.36
C TYR A 48 -17.53 -2.49 16.24
N PRO A 49 -17.63 -1.54 17.18
CA PRO A 49 -18.67 -0.51 17.17
C PRO A 49 -18.46 0.57 16.09
N ALA A 50 -17.34 0.53 15.36
CA ALA A 50 -17.17 1.19 14.09
C ALA A 50 -16.60 0.20 13.06
N ARG A 51 -17.00 0.35 11.80
CA ARG A 51 -16.62 -0.56 10.70
C ARG A 51 -16.47 0.21 9.39
N ILE A 52 -15.49 -0.19 8.60
CA ILE A 52 -15.27 0.29 7.24
C ILE A 52 -15.72 -0.79 6.25
N THR A 53 -16.48 -0.38 5.24
CA THR A 53 -16.92 -1.26 4.15
C THR A 53 -16.66 -0.59 2.80
N ASN A 54 -16.36 -1.42 1.78
CA ASN A 54 -16.13 -0.98 0.41
C ASN A 54 -15.04 0.10 0.26
N LEU A 55 -14.05 0.15 1.16
CA LEU A 55 -12.97 1.13 1.04
C LEU A 55 -12.06 0.71 -0.12
N THR A 56 -12.05 1.54 -1.17
CA THR A 56 -11.29 1.30 -2.39
C THR A 56 -10.41 2.50 -2.70
N GLY A 57 -9.21 2.22 -3.18
CA GLY A 57 -8.27 3.23 -3.63
C GLY A 57 -7.45 2.75 -4.82
N VAL A 58 -6.94 3.68 -5.60
CA VAL A 58 -6.06 3.40 -6.73
C VAL A 58 -4.71 4.05 -6.53
N LEU A 59 -3.65 3.35 -6.94
CA LEU A 59 -2.27 3.77 -6.77
C LEU A 59 -1.68 4.29 -8.07
N TYR A 60 -0.90 5.37 -7.97
CA TYR A 60 -0.21 6.00 -9.08
C TYR A 60 1.25 6.31 -8.74
N THR A 61 2.11 6.30 -9.76
CA THR A 61 3.51 6.75 -9.66
C THR A 61 3.59 8.29 -9.58
N ALA A 62 4.78 8.84 -9.36
CA ALA A 62 5.02 10.29 -9.36
C ALA A 62 4.59 10.99 -10.68
N ASP A 63 4.65 10.27 -11.80
CA ASP A 63 4.21 10.73 -13.13
C ASP A 63 2.70 10.55 -13.37
N VAL A 64 1.93 10.20 -12.34
CA VAL A 64 0.47 9.98 -12.40
C VAL A 64 0.09 8.84 -13.36
N LYS A 65 0.93 7.81 -13.46
CA LYS A 65 0.62 6.58 -14.20
C LYS A 65 0.13 5.50 -13.23
N PRO A 66 -0.82 4.63 -13.63
CA PRO A 66 -1.26 3.51 -12.79
C PRO A 66 -0.07 2.69 -12.32
N SER A 67 0.02 2.44 -11.01
CA SER A 67 1.13 1.71 -10.41
C SER A 67 0.75 0.27 -10.12
N CYS A 68 1.37 -0.67 -10.82
CA CYS A 68 1.22 -2.10 -10.57
C CYS A 68 2.50 -2.87 -10.87
N TYR A 69 2.65 -4.02 -10.22
CA TYR A 69 3.72 -4.99 -10.45
C TYR A 69 3.08 -6.37 -10.63
N ASN A 70 3.40 -7.06 -11.73
CA ASN A 70 2.77 -8.34 -12.08
C ASN A 70 1.23 -8.30 -12.05
N LYS A 71 0.64 -7.22 -12.60
CA LYS A 71 -0.82 -6.94 -12.60
C LYS A 71 -1.48 -6.79 -11.23
N ARG A 72 -0.69 -6.60 -10.17
CA ARG A 72 -1.17 -6.36 -8.81
C ARG A 72 -0.79 -4.97 -8.33
N PRO A 73 -1.54 -4.37 -7.40
CA PRO A 73 -1.27 -3.01 -6.95
C PRO A 73 0.12 -2.88 -6.36
N ASN A 74 0.81 -1.80 -6.71
CA ASN A 74 2.15 -1.51 -6.22
C ASN A 74 2.20 -0.10 -5.64
N VAL A 75 2.61 0.02 -4.38
CA VAL A 75 2.85 1.30 -3.73
C VAL A 75 4.20 1.83 -4.19
N TYR A 76 4.17 2.84 -5.03
CA TYR A 76 5.35 3.56 -5.50
C TYR A 76 5.54 4.84 -4.67
N MET A 77 6.77 5.07 -4.19
CA MET A 77 7.10 6.23 -3.35
C MET A 77 8.33 6.96 -3.92
N PRO A 78 8.24 8.28 -4.18
CA PRO A 78 7.05 9.12 -4.04
C PRO A 78 5.98 8.78 -5.10
N GLY A 79 4.71 8.97 -4.75
CA GLY A 79 3.58 8.63 -5.62
C GLY A 79 2.26 9.15 -5.08
N TYR A 80 1.15 8.60 -5.55
CA TYR A 80 -0.19 9.02 -5.12
C TYR A 80 -1.07 7.82 -4.82
N ALA A 81 -1.89 7.96 -3.77
CA ALA A 81 -3.02 7.08 -3.51
C ALA A 81 -4.30 7.92 -3.62
N LYS A 82 -5.24 7.52 -4.47
CA LYS A 82 -6.53 8.19 -4.62
C LYS A 82 -7.64 7.29 -4.09
N MET A 83 -8.35 7.77 -3.07
CA MET A 83 -9.54 7.11 -2.54
C MET A 83 -10.71 7.28 -3.52
N ILE A 84 -11.40 6.18 -3.80
CA ILE A 84 -12.51 6.13 -4.76
C ILE A 84 -13.83 6.08 -4.01
N ASP A 85 -14.00 5.06 -3.17
CA ASP A 85 -15.23 4.78 -2.45
C ASP A 85 -14.90 4.23 -1.06
N GLY A 86 -15.85 4.29 -0.14
CA GLY A 86 -15.75 3.77 1.22
C GLY A 86 -16.76 4.38 2.17
N GLU A 87 -17.30 3.54 3.05
CA GLU A 87 -18.22 3.95 4.11
C GLU A 87 -17.63 3.62 5.47
N LEU A 88 -17.59 4.59 6.37
CA LEU A 88 -17.34 4.38 7.80
C LEU A 88 -18.68 4.39 8.53
N HIS A 89 -19.11 3.23 9.01
CA HIS A 89 -20.27 3.13 9.90
C HIS A 89 -19.81 3.23 11.35
N VAL A 90 -20.44 4.12 12.11
CA VAL A 90 -20.14 4.39 13.52
C VAL A 90 -21.43 4.22 14.33
N GLU A 91 -21.46 3.26 15.24
CA GLU A 91 -22.71 2.88 15.95
C GLU A 91 -23.07 3.83 17.10
N ARG A 92 -22.08 4.54 17.64
CA ARG A 92 -22.22 5.50 18.75
C ARG A 92 -21.16 6.59 18.67
N ASP A 93 -21.35 7.68 19.40
CA ASP A 93 -20.31 8.70 19.53
C ASP A 93 -19.10 8.17 20.32
N PHE A 94 -17.92 8.68 19.97
CA PHE A 94 -16.64 8.45 20.63
C PHE A 94 -15.90 9.78 20.90
N ASP A 95 -14.84 9.73 21.70
CA ASP A 95 -13.96 10.87 21.98
C ASP A 95 -12.56 10.68 21.37
N LEU A 96 -12.50 10.63 20.04
CA LEU A 96 -11.24 10.45 19.30
C LEU A 96 -10.25 11.59 19.56
N VAL A 97 -10.75 12.80 19.79
CA VAL A 97 -9.93 13.99 20.07
C VAL A 97 -9.16 13.84 21.39
N LYS A 98 -9.78 13.21 22.39
CA LYS A 98 -9.15 13.04 23.70
C LYS A 98 -8.07 11.95 23.70
N ASP A 99 -8.33 10.81 23.09
CA ASP A 99 -7.43 9.64 23.19
C ASP A 99 -7.48 8.67 21.99
N GLY A 100 -7.71 9.16 20.77
CA GLY A 100 -7.72 8.38 19.54
C GLY A 100 -6.32 7.98 19.05
N TYR A 101 -5.98 6.70 19.11
CA TYR A 101 -4.73 6.13 18.60
C TYR A 101 -4.95 5.08 17.53
N LEU A 102 -4.26 5.22 16.41
CA LEU A 102 -4.13 4.18 15.39
C LEU A 102 -2.94 3.29 15.72
N ARG A 103 -3.17 1.99 15.84
CA ARG A 103 -2.12 0.97 16.05
C ARG A 103 -2.00 0.11 14.83
N MET A 104 -0.77 -0.07 14.36
CA MET A 104 -0.48 -0.85 13.17
C MET A 104 0.06 -2.21 13.55
N THR A 105 -0.36 -3.22 12.79
CA THR A 105 0.34 -4.49 12.67
C THR A 105 0.73 -4.66 11.21
N VAL A 106 2.01 -4.86 10.94
CA VAL A 106 2.56 -4.95 9.59
C VAL A 106 3.36 -6.24 9.49
N ARG A 107 3.02 -7.11 8.55
CA ARG A 107 3.79 -8.33 8.28
C ARG A 107 4.23 -8.34 6.83
N GLY A 108 5.50 -8.64 6.60
CA GLY A 108 6.02 -8.87 5.26
C GLY A 108 6.08 -10.37 4.98
N LEU A 109 5.94 -10.75 3.70
CA LEU A 109 6.07 -12.14 3.27
C LEU A 109 7.48 -12.69 3.56
N ASP A 110 8.51 -11.87 3.34
CA ASP A 110 9.92 -12.26 3.46
C ASP A 110 10.51 -11.99 4.86
N PHE A 111 9.67 -11.74 5.86
CA PHE A 111 10.06 -11.42 7.23
C PHE A 111 9.51 -12.44 8.20
N ASP A 112 10.38 -13.03 9.03
CA ASP A 112 9.97 -14.01 10.04
C ASP A 112 9.09 -13.39 11.14
N ASP A 113 9.43 -12.16 11.55
CA ASP A 113 8.72 -11.38 12.57
C ASP A 113 7.94 -10.20 11.94
N PRO A 114 6.78 -9.81 12.51
CA PRO A 114 6.07 -8.59 12.09
C PRO A 114 6.95 -7.35 12.24
N ILE A 115 6.87 -6.39 11.32
CA ILE A 115 7.59 -5.11 11.46
C ILE A 115 6.99 -4.29 12.61
N CYS A 116 5.66 -4.23 12.62
CA CYS A 116 4.87 -3.66 13.71
C CYS A 116 3.93 -4.74 14.24
N LEU A 117 3.73 -4.77 15.55
CA LEU A 117 2.75 -5.63 16.20
C LEU A 117 1.95 -4.80 17.21
N ASN A 118 0.66 -4.60 16.93
CA ASN A 118 -0.27 -3.85 17.79
C ASN A 118 0.24 -2.47 18.20
N GLY A 119 0.91 -1.76 17.30
CA GLY A 119 1.45 -0.43 17.55
C GLY A 119 2.85 -0.40 18.16
N THR A 120 3.48 -1.56 18.38
CA THR A 120 4.86 -1.65 18.86
C THR A 120 5.76 -2.12 17.74
N SER A 121 6.88 -1.42 17.52
CA SER A 121 7.89 -1.84 16.57
C SER A 121 8.61 -3.10 17.07
N GLN A 122 8.82 -4.06 16.18
CA GLN A 122 9.67 -5.22 16.46
C GLN A 122 11.09 -5.05 15.88
N PHE A 123 11.32 -3.97 15.13
CA PHE A 123 12.63 -3.66 14.55
C PHE A 123 13.35 -2.61 15.37
N ILE A 124 14.55 -2.94 15.85
CA ILE A 124 15.37 -2.04 16.70
C ILE A 124 15.66 -0.68 16.05
N ALA A 125 15.73 -0.64 14.71
CA ALA A 125 15.99 0.58 13.94
C ALA A 125 14.73 1.41 13.69
N LEU A 126 13.54 0.91 14.01
CA LEU A 126 12.26 1.56 13.79
C LEU A 126 11.62 1.93 15.14
N PRO A 127 11.48 3.22 15.47
CA PRO A 127 10.77 3.65 16.68
C PRO A 127 9.27 3.30 16.69
N ASP A 128 8.70 3.10 17.88
CA ASP A 128 7.27 2.76 18.06
C ASP A 128 6.29 3.79 17.47
N TYR A 129 6.67 5.07 17.37
CA TYR A 129 5.79 6.10 16.80
C TYR A 129 5.48 5.89 15.31
N PHE A 130 6.25 5.06 14.60
CA PHE A 130 5.90 4.64 13.24
C PHE A 130 4.82 3.55 13.21
N CYS A 131 4.69 2.79 14.30
CA CYS A 131 3.67 1.74 14.44
C CYS A 131 2.43 2.25 15.17
N ARG A 132 2.54 3.32 15.97
CA ARG A 132 1.45 3.92 16.74
C ARG A 132 1.35 5.42 16.49
N ILE A 133 0.23 5.83 15.92
CA ILE A 133 -0.02 7.20 15.48
C ILE A 133 -1.18 7.78 16.31
N GLU A 134 -1.04 9.02 16.75
CA GLU A 134 -2.16 9.78 17.31
C GLU A 134 -3.04 10.27 16.15
N LEU A 135 -4.27 9.73 16.07
CA LEU A 135 -5.08 9.81 14.86
C LEU A 135 -5.35 11.27 14.47
N CYS A 136 -5.81 12.10 15.41
CA CYS A 136 -6.24 13.47 15.14
C CYS A 136 -5.08 14.42 14.80
N ASN A 137 -3.87 14.12 15.27
CA ASN A 137 -2.67 14.84 14.83
C ASN A 137 -2.28 14.49 13.39
N PHE A 138 -2.62 13.28 12.95
CA PHE A 138 -2.34 12.83 11.59
C PHE A 138 -3.39 13.30 10.58
N ILE A 139 -4.69 13.14 10.88
CA ILE A 139 -5.78 13.46 9.94
C ILE A 139 -6.37 14.86 10.12
N GLY A 140 -5.99 15.56 11.19
CA GLY A 140 -6.53 16.87 11.56
C GLY A 140 -7.77 16.80 12.46
N ILE A 141 -7.93 17.83 13.30
CA ILE A 141 -8.96 17.88 14.33
C ILE A 141 -10.38 17.88 13.77
N GLU A 142 -10.61 18.60 12.67
CA GLU A 142 -11.92 18.71 12.03
C GLU A 142 -12.40 17.36 11.49
N MET A 143 -11.49 16.59 10.88
CA MET A 143 -11.77 15.23 10.42
C MET A 143 -12.15 14.33 11.59
N CYS A 144 -11.38 14.37 12.68
CA CYS A 144 -11.71 13.61 13.89
C CYS A 144 -13.10 13.95 14.45
N HIS A 145 -13.49 15.23 14.46
CA HIS A 145 -14.81 15.64 14.94
C HIS A 145 -15.97 15.07 14.12
N ILE A 146 -15.77 14.82 12.82
CA ILE A 146 -16.75 14.13 11.99
C ILE A 146 -16.73 12.63 12.29
N LEU A 147 -15.56 11.98 12.17
CA LEU A 147 -15.43 10.52 12.25
C LEU A 147 -15.80 9.95 13.62
N GLN A 148 -15.76 10.75 14.69
CA GLN A 148 -16.15 10.30 16.03
C GLN A 148 -17.68 10.27 16.25
N ARG A 149 -18.48 10.82 15.33
CA ARG A 149 -19.95 10.89 15.49
C ARG A 149 -20.62 9.64 14.98
N LYS A 150 -21.69 9.24 15.67
CA LYS A 150 -22.58 8.18 15.19
C LYS A 150 -23.15 8.54 13.81
N GLY A 151 -23.06 7.61 12.87
CA GLY A 151 -23.55 7.81 11.51
C GLY A 151 -22.88 6.89 10.51
N ILE A 152 -23.15 7.17 9.23
CA ILE A 152 -22.41 6.62 8.10
C ILE A 152 -21.70 7.81 7.48
N HIS A 153 -20.37 7.77 7.45
CA HIS A 153 -19.54 8.81 6.86
C HIS A 153 -18.97 8.33 5.54
N THR A 154 -19.10 9.13 4.49
CA THR A 154 -18.59 8.81 3.14
C THR A 154 -17.60 9.87 2.68
N PHE A 155 -16.82 9.58 1.64
CA PHE A 155 -15.90 10.57 1.10
C PHE A 155 -16.60 11.80 0.51
N GLU A 156 -17.81 11.65 -0.02
CA GLU A 156 -18.64 12.76 -0.52
C GLU A 156 -18.98 13.72 0.62
N GLU A 157 -19.40 13.20 1.77
CA GLU A 157 -19.67 14.03 2.96
C GLU A 157 -18.41 14.80 3.39
N LEU A 158 -17.25 14.13 3.40
CA LEU A 158 -15.98 14.75 3.80
C LEU A 158 -15.52 15.83 2.81
N GLU A 159 -15.73 15.62 1.52
CA GLU A 159 -15.48 16.64 0.49
C GLU A 159 -16.37 17.87 0.65
N GLU A 160 -17.67 17.66 0.89
CA GLU A 160 -18.63 18.74 1.06
C GLU A 160 -18.39 19.55 2.33
N LYS A 161 -18.07 18.88 3.45
CA LYS A 161 -17.91 19.54 4.76
C LYS A 161 -16.53 20.10 5.01
N LEU A 162 -15.48 19.42 4.55
CA LEU A 162 -14.09 19.72 4.91
C LEU A 162 -13.22 20.11 3.70
N HIS A 163 -13.77 20.14 2.48
CA HIS A 163 -12.98 20.26 1.26
C HIS A 163 -11.85 19.21 1.20
N PHE A 164 -12.15 18.01 1.69
CA PHE A 164 -11.20 16.91 1.76
C PHE A 164 -10.67 16.55 0.37
N ASN A 165 -9.35 16.39 0.24
CA ASN A 165 -8.76 15.90 -0.99
C ASN A 165 -8.64 14.37 -0.93
N ARG A 166 -9.36 13.66 -1.80
CA ARG A 166 -9.28 12.19 -1.90
C ARG A 166 -7.93 11.68 -2.40
N THR A 167 -7.06 12.54 -2.91
CA THR A 167 -5.71 12.17 -3.35
C THR A 167 -4.69 12.47 -2.25
N LEU A 168 -4.09 11.41 -1.72
CA LEU A 168 -2.99 11.44 -0.77
C LEU A 168 -1.66 11.39 -1.53
N VAL A 169 -0.76 12.31 -1.19
CA VAL A 169 0.62 12.28 -1.68
C VAL A 169 1.40 11.30 -0.81
N LEU A 170 1.97 10.28 -1.43
CA LEU A 170 2.87 9.35 -0.77
C LEU A 170 4.25 10.01 -0.69
N PRO A 171 4.82 10.17 0.53
CA PRO A 171 6.07 10.89 0.70
C PRO A 171 7.23 10.15 0.04
N GLU A 172 8.34 10.86 -0.11
CA GLU A 172 9.60 10.20 -0.37
C GLU A 172 9.91 9.21 0.77
N PRO A 173 10.48 8.05 0.44
CA PRO A 173 10.79 7.06 1.45
C PRO A 173 11.80 7.64 2.44
N PRO A 174 11.55 7.52 3.76
CA PRO A 174 12.47 8.05 4.74
C PRO A 174 13.83 7.36 4.61
N SER A 175 14.92 8.13 4.65
CA SER A 175 16.28 7.59 4.64
C SER A 175 16.78 7.46 6.08
N LEU A 176 17.23 6.27 6.49
CA LEU A 176 17.89 6.05 7.78
C LEU A 176 19.35 5.68 7.53
N LEU A 177 20.28 6.47 8.07
CA LEU A 177 21.73 6.25 7.94
C LEU A 177 22.23 6.15 6.48
N GLY A 178 21.57 6.85 5.55
CA GLY A 178 21.92 6.85 4.12
C GLY A 178 21.41 5.65 3.31
N ILE A 179 20.63 4.75 3.94
CA ILE A 179 19.88 3.68 3.26
C ILE A 179 18.41 4.11 3.23
N SER A 180 17.74 3.95 2.09
CA SER A 180 16.31 4.23 2.01
C SER A 180 15.56 3.17 2.81
N LEU A 181 14.55 3.54 3.61
CA LEU A 181 13.66 2.56 4.22
C LEU A 181 12.98 1.69 3.16
N LEU A 182 12.82 2.16 1.92
CA LEU A 182 12.38 1.29 0.82
C LEU A 182 13.38 0.21 0.45
N ASP A 183 14.70 0.47 0.53
CA ASP A 183 15.68 -0.57 0.26
C ASP A 183 15.62 -1.68 1.34
N LEU A 184 15.13 -1.33 2.54
CA LEU A 184 14.95 -2.27 3.65
C LEU A 184 13.55 -2.92 3.67
N PHE A 185 12.53 -2.23 3.15
CA PHE A 185 11.12 -2.61 3.26
C PHE A 185 10.40 -2.65 1.90
N SER A 186 11.12 -2.80 0.79
CA SER A 186 10.52 -3.20 -0.48
C SER A 186 10.12 -4.67 -0.39
N GLY A 187 8.92 -5.01 -0.84
CA GLY A 187 8.41 -6.38 -0.71
C GLY A 187 6.89 -6.44 -0.66
N GLU A 188 6.39 -7.61 -0.29
CA GLU A 188 4.96 -7.90 -0.18
C GLU A 188 4.52 -7.83 1.28
N PHE A 189 3.57 -6.95 1.60
CA PHE A 189 3.12 -6.69 2.97
C PHE A 189 1.61 -6.77 3.15
N ASN A 190 1.18 -7.14 4.35
CA ASN A 190 -0.19 -6.93 4.77
C ASN A 190 -0.23 -6.06 6.03
N PHE A 191 -1.26 -5.22 6.10
CA PHE A 191 -1.45 -4.22 7.12
C PHE A 191 -2.76 -4.47 7.86
N VAL A 192 -2.71 -4.32 9.18
CA VAL A 192 -3.90 -4.23 10.02
C VAL A 192 -3.80 -2.95 10.82
N PHE A 193 -4.82 -2.10 10.67
CA PHE A 193 -4.94 -0.84 11.40
C PHE A 193 -6.06 -0.98 12.43
N ALA A 194 -5.72 -0.83 13.71
CA ALA A 194 -6.67 -0.87 14.82
C ALA A 194 -6.79 0.52 15.46
N LEU A 195 -7.98 1.10 15.46
CA LEU A 195 -8.26 2.37 16.12
C LEU A 195 -8.72 2.12 17.56
N GLU A 196 -8.03 2.73 18.51
CA GLU A 196 -8.32 2.69 19.93
C GLU A 196 -8.71 4.08 20.45
N THR A 197 -9.72 4.14 21.32
CA THR A 197 -10.14 5.32 22.08
C THR A 197 -10.89 4.82 23.31
N GLU A 198 -10.96 5.61 24.38
CA GLU A 198 -11.64 5.21 25.62
C GLU A 198 -11.09 3.89 26.22
N GLY A 199 -9.83 3.55 25.93
CA GLY A 199 -9.17 2.31 26.35
C GLY A 199 -9.65 1.03 25.65
N GLN A 200 -10.38 1.12 24.53
CA GLN A 200 -10.86 -0.04 23.78
C GLN A 200 -10.63 0.13 22.27
N THR A 201 -10.42 -1.00 21.57
CA THR A 201 -10.39 -1.01 20.11
C THR A 201 -11.79 -0.89 19.56
N ILE A 202 -12.04 0.15 18.77
CA ILE A 202 -13.37 0.48 18.25
C ILE A 202 -13.55 0.18 16.77
N LEU A 203 -12.45 -0.01 16.03
CA LEU A 203 -12.43 -0.28 14.59
C LEU A 203 -11.13 -1.03 14.27
N GLU A 204 -11.22 -1.97 13.33
CA GLU A 204 -10.08 -2.63 12.72
C GLU A 204 -10.28 -2.63 11.21
N VAL A 205 -9.20 -2.45 10.44
CA VAL A 205 -9.21 -2.49 8.98
C VAL A 205 -8.01 -3.28 8.49
N GLU A 206 -8.25 -4.19 7.55
CA GLU A 206 -7.23 -4.98 6.88
C GLU A 206 -6.95 -4.41 5.49
N VAL A 207 -5.68 -4.35 5.09
CA VAL A 207 -5.24 -3.88 3.76
C VAL A 207 -4.07 -4.73 3.26
N PRO A 208 -4.12 -5.28 2.02
CA PRO A 208 -5.28 -5.34 1.14
C PRO A 208 -6.23 -6.49 1.55
N THR A 209 -7.48 -6.45 1.08
CA THR A 209 -8.45 -7.56 1.21
C THR A 209 -8.78 -8.24 -0.12
N ASN A 210 -8.47 -7.60 -1.25
CA ASN A 210 -8.59 -8.17 -2.60
C ASN A 210 -7.36 -8.97 -3.05
N ASP A 211 -6.31 -9.00 -2.23
CA ASP A 211 -5.10 -9.80 -2.40
C ASP A 211 -4.58 -10.20 -1.02
N LYS A 212 -3.61 -11.13 -0.96
CA LYS A 212 -2.97 -11.53 0.29
C LYS A 212 -1.95 -10.50 0.77
N TYR A 213 -1.27 -9.84 -0.17
CA TYR A 213 -0.24 -8.85 0.11
C TYR A 213 -0.32 -7.68 -0.86
N LEU A 214 0.14 -6.53 -0.40
CA LEU A 214 0.34 -5.32 -1.18
C LEU A 214 1.84 -5.20 -1.49
N GLN A 215 2.17 -5.07 -2.77
CA GLN A 215 3.55 -4.82 -3.18
C GLN A 215 3.92 -3.37 -2.85
N ILE A 216 5.12 -3.17 -2.28
CA ILE A 216 5.68 -1.86 -2.01
C ILE A 216 7.07 -1.77 -2.63
N GLY A 217 7.38 -0.64 -3.27
CA GLY A 217 8.76 -0.24 -3.58
C GLY A 217 9.38 -0.88 -4.81
N VAL A 218 8.60 -1.49 -5.71
CA VAL A 218 9.11 -1.99 -6.99
C VAL A 218 8.88 -0.93 -8.07
N ALA A 219 9.92 -0.60 -8.84
CA ALA A 219 9.86 0.36 -9.94
C ALA A 219 9.67 -0.35 -11.28
#